data_AF-A0A7L9U3L7-F1
#
_entry.id   AF-A0A7L9U3L7-F1
#
_cell.length_a   1.000
_cell.length_b   1.000
_cell.length_c   1.000
_cell.angle_alpha   90.00
_cell.angle_beta   90.00
_cell.angle_gamma   90.00
#
_symmetry.space_group_name_H-M   'P 1'
#
loop_
_entity.id
_entity.type
_entity.pdbx_description
1 polymer ?
#
loop_
_entity_poly.entity_id
_entity_poly.type
_entity_poly.pdbx_seq_one_letter_code
_entity_poly.pdbx_strand_id
1 'polypeptide(L)'
;MVAKPVHREAGFTYVGLVVFVAILGMVGAATLEVDGLLRRAAAEQELLEIGAAFSAALRSYAAATPQGSNPVPPALHDLLKDPRFPGTRRHLRKIFVDPVTGGTEWGIQYQGDKVGVLAIYSLSQAQPLKVANFDARFQGFENKEHLSEWKFTAGQGVPVPPPPPAPVKPPPAPVPPLTPVPPPSPADPPPASSPETPPTEPPPTEAPPVEPAQEPAEPDEPPPPPPATASGA
;
A
#
# COMPACT_ATOMS: atom_id res chain seq x y z
N MET A 1 80.78 4.77 -44.79
CA MET A 1 79.69 5.44 -44.02
C MET A 1 79.07 4.40 -43.11
N VAL A 2 78.82 4.70 -41.83
CA VAL A 2 78.15 3.76 -40.91
C VAL A 2 76.64 4.01 -40.97
N ALA A 3 75.87 3.01 -41.39
CA ALA A 3 74.42 3.11 -41.41
C ALA A 3 73.85 3.00 -39.99
N LYS A 4 73.06 4.00 -39.57
CA LYS A 4 72.41 4.01 -38.26
C LYS A 4 71.15 3.12 -38.29
N PRO A 5 71.02 2.09 -37.43
CA PRO A 5 69.88 1.17 -37.51
C PRO A 5 68.58 1.86 -37.07
N VAL A 6 67.64 1.98 -38.02
CA VAL A 6 66.29 2.48 -37.75
C VAL A 6 65.54 1.43 -36.93
N HIS A 7 65.24 1.76 -35.67
CA HIS A 7 64.47 0.88 -34.80
C HIS A 7 63.00 0.92 -35.24
N ARG A 8 62.44 -0.24 -35.58
CA ARG A 8 61.00 -0.38 -35.81
C ARG A 8 60.31 -0.58 -34.46
N GLU A 9 59.60 0.44 -34.00
CA GLU A 9 58.80 0.34 -32.78
C GLU A 9 57.63 -0.63 -32.98
N ALA A 10 57.53 -1.63 -32.09
CA ALA A 10 56.61 -2.74 -32.25
C ALA A 10 55.22 -2.40 -31.66
N GLY A 11 54.42 -1.63 -32.41
CA GLY A 11 53.07 -1.18 -32.00
C GLY A 11 52.04 -2.28 -31.68
N PHE A 12 52.39 -3.56 -31.83
CA PHE A 12 51.57 -4.71 -31.46
C PHE A 12 51.20 -4.72 -29.96
N THR A 13 52.09 -4.29 -29.07
CA THR A 13 51.80 -4.21 -27.62
C THR A 13 50.72 -3.18 -27.30
N TYR A 14 50.64 -2.07 -28.04
CA TYR A 14 49.58 -1.09 -27.89
C TYR A 14 48.22 -1.65 -28.37
N VAL A 15 48.19 -2.36 -29.50
CA VAL A 15 46.97 -3.06 -29.96
C VAL A 15 46.53 -4.12 -28.94
N GLY A 16 47.47 -4.90 -28.41
CA GLY A 16 47.19 -5.88 -27.35
C GLY A 16 46.65 -5.23 -26.07
N LEU A 17 47.18 -4.08 -25.66
CA LEU A 17 46.70 -3.31 -24.51
C LEU A 17 45.27 -2.79 -24.74
N VAL A 18 44.98 -2.21 -25.91
CA VAL A 18 43.64 -1.70 -26.24
C VAL A 18 42.62 -2.84 -26.30
N VAL A 19 42.96 -3.99 -26.89
CA VAL A 19 42.10 -5.18 -26.91
C VAL A 19 41.89 -5.73 -25.49
N PHE A 20 42.92 -5.78 -24.65
CA PHE A 20 42.81 -6.22 -23.25
C PHE A 20 41.91 -5.29 -22.42
N VAL A 21 42.05 -3.98 -22.57
CA VAL A 21 41.19 -2.98 -21.90
C VAL A 21 39.74 -3.07 -22.43
N ALA A 22 39.55 -3.30 -23.73
CA ALA A 22 38.20 -3.52 -24.29
C ALA A 22 37.53 -4.80 -23.75
N ILE A 23 38.29 -5.89 -23.58
CA ILE A 23 37.80 -7.13 -22.96
C ILE A 23 37.43 -6.89 -21.48
N LEU A 24 38.29 -6.20 -20.72
CA LEU A 24 37.99 -5.85 -19.32
C LEU A 24 36.74 -4.96 -19.20
N GLY A 25 36.58 -3.97 -20.10
CA GLY A 25 35.40 -3.11 -20.15
C GLY A 25 34.12 -3.88 -20.48
N MET A 26 34.18 -4.81 -21.44
CA MET A 26 33.05 -5.68 -21.80
C MET A 26 32.65 -6.63 -20.66
N VAL A 27 33.61 -7.22 -19.94
CA VAL A 27 33.33 -8.08 -18.77
C VAL A 27 32.78 -7.26 -17.60
N GLY A 28 33.27 -6.04 -17.39
CA GLY A 28 32.82 -5.16 -16.30
C GLY A 28 31.39 -4.61 -16.47
N ALA A 29 30.85 -4.57 -17.69
CA ALA A 29 29.54 -3.97 -17.96
C ALA A 29 28.34 -4.85 -17.51
N ALA A 30 28.52 -6.16 -17.34
CA ALA A 30 27.42 -7.12 -17.24
C ALA A 30 26.82 -7.29 -15.82
N THR A 31 27.26 -6.53 -14.81
CA THR A 31 26.99 -6.82 -13.39
C THR A 31 25.95 -5.91 -12.72
N LEU A 32 25.41 -4.91 -13.42
CA LEU A 32 24.66 -3.80 -12.79
C LEU A 32 23.14 -3.97 -12.68
N GLU A 33 22.53 -4.90 -13.41
CA GLU A 33 21.06 -4.92 -13.60
C GLU A 33 20.27 -5.63 -12.49
N VAL A 34 20.91 -6.45 -11.66
CA VAL A 34 20.23 -7.35 -10.70
C VAL A 34 19.77 -6.62 -9.41
N ASP A 35 20.32 -5.43 -9.17
CA ASP A 35 20.22 -4.69 -7.90
C ASP A 35 18.80 -4.33 -7.47
N GLY A 36 17.93 -3.98 -8.44
CA GLY A 36 16.58 -3.45 -8.15
C GLY A 36 15.66 -4.47 -7.47
N LEU A 37 15.70 -5.73 -7.89
CA LEU A 37 14.85 -6.79 -7.32
C LEU A 37 15.30 -7.16 -5.90
N LEU A 38 16.62 -7.25 -5.66
CA LEU A 38 17.17 -7.54 -4.33
C LEU A 38 16.83 -6.42 -3.34
N ARG A 39 16.92 -5.15 -3.75
CA ARG A 39 16.53 -4.00 -2.92
C ARG A 39 15.05 -4.05 -2.53
N ARG A 40 14.15 -4.36 -3.47
CA ARG A 40 12.70 -4.51 -3.19
C ARG A 40 12.42 -5.68 -2.23
N ALA A 41 13.05 -6.83 -2.44
CA ALA A 41 12.90 -7.99 -1.55
C ALA A 41 13.44 -7.72 -0.14
N ALA A 42 14.56 -7.00 -0.01
CA ALA A 42 15.12 -6.59 1.27
C ALA A 42 14.19 -5.62 2.02
N ALA A 43 13.66 -4.60 1.33
CA ALA A 43 12.70 -3.65 1.91
C ALA A 43 11.40 -4.34 2.37
N GLU A 44 10.90 -5.32 1.61
CA GLU A 44 9.70 -6.08 1.97
C GLU A 44 9.93 -7.01 3.18
N GLN A 45 11.11 -7.64 3.29
CA GLN A 45 11.49 -8.40 4.49
C GLN A 45 11.69 -7.48 5.71
N GLU A 46 12.27 -6.29 5.53
CA GLU A 46 12.38 -5.30 6.61
C GLU A 46 10.99 -4.80 7.06
N LEU A 47 10.04 -4.59 6.14
CA LEU A 47 8.65 -4.26 6.45
C LEU A 47 7.99 -5.34 7.33
N LEU A 48 8.25 -6.62 7.06
CA LEU A 48 7.74 -7.73 7.88
C LEU A 48 8.37 -7.76 9.29
N GLU A 49 9.68 -7.53 9.44
CA GLU A 49 10.32 -7.48 10.77
C GLU A 49 9.93 -6.22 11.57
N ILE A 50 9.75 -5.07 10.90
CA ILE A 50 9.17 -3.86 11.50
C ILE A 50 7.73 -4.11 11.96
N GLY A 51 6.93 -4.80 11.14
CA GLY A 51 5.59 -5.23 11.50
C GLY A 51 5.54 -6.27 12.63
N ALA A 52 6.54 -7.14 12.73
CA ALA A 52 6.73 -8.01 13.89
C ALA A 52 7.04 -7.19 15.16
N ALA A 53 7.85 -6.13 15.06
CA ALA A 53 8.10 -5.22 16.18
C ALA A 53 6.84 -4.44 16.59
N PHE A 54 6.04 -3.95 15.65
CA PHE A 54 4.75 -3.29 15.93
C PHE A 54 3.73 -4.23 16.59
N SER A 55 3.51 -5.43 16.04
CA SER A 55 2.59 -6.43 16.62
C SER A 55 3.04 -6.90 18.01
N ALA A 56 4.35 -7.07 18.23
CA ALA A 56 4.92 -7.33 19.56
C ALA A 56 4.72 -6.16 20.53
N ALA A 57 4.86 -4.91 20.08
CA ALA A 57 4.62 -3.73 20.91
C ALA A 57 3.13 -3.59 21.31
N LEU A 58 2.21 -3.76 20.35
CA LEU A 58 0.76 -3.78 20.62
C LEU A 58 0.38 -4.89 21.62
N ARG A 59 0.94 -6.09 21.45
CA ARG A 59 0.76 -7.23 22.38
C ARG A 59 1.35 -6.95 23.76
N SER A 60 2.50 -6.28 23.82
CA SER A 60 3.14 -5.88 25.07
C SER A 60 2.34 -4.82 25.84
N TYR A 61 1.71 -3.89 25.12
CA TYR A 61 0.81 -2.87 25.69
C TYR A 61 -0.47 -3.52 26.25
N ALA A 62 -1.10 -4.40 25.47
CA ALA A 62 -2.24 -5.19 25.92
C ALA A 62 -1.91 -6.02 27.17
N ALA A 63 -0.76 -6.72 27.18
CA ALA A 63 -0.32 -7.52 28.33
C ALA A 63 0.10 -6.69 29.56
N ALA A 64 0.41 -5.40 29.40
CA ALA A 64 0.67 -4.47 30.50
C ALA A 64 -0.61 -3.79 31.04
N THR A 65 -1.75 -3.96 30.36
CA THR A 65 -3.01 -3.30 30.72
C THR A 65 -3.71 -4.00 31.90
N PRO A 66 -4.06 -3.28 32.98
CA PRO A 66 -4.86 -3.84 34.07
C PRO A 66 -6.26 -4.25 33.60
N GLN A 67 -6.80 -5.33 34.19
CA GLN A 67 -8.16 -5.81 33.89
C GLN A 67 -9.19 -4.69 34.09
N GLY A 68 -10.09 -4.52 33.12
CA GLY A 68 -11.10 -3.45 33.09
C GLY A 68 -10.68 -2.16 32.37
N SER A 69 -9.42 -2.03 31.95
CA SER A 69 -8.96 -0.95 31.05
C SER A 69 -8.88 -1.42 29.59
N ASN A 70 -8.95 -0.50 28.63
CA ASN A 70 -8.85 -0.86 27.20
C ASN A 70 -7.42 -1.40 26.87
N PRO A 71 -7.26 -2.64 26.40
CA PRO A 71 -5.96 -3.22 26.04
C PRO A 71 -5.34 -2.61 24.76
N VAL A 72 -6.08 -1.78 24.03
CA VAL A 72 -5.62 -1.12 22.80
C VAL A 72 -5.07 0.29 23.13
N PRO A 73 -3.88 0.69 22.61
CA PRO A 73 -3.34 2.04 22.84
C PRO A 73 -4.13 3.09 22.05
N PRO A 74 -4.43 4.28 22.62
CA PRO A 74 -5.15 5.34 21.92
C PRO A 74 -4.50 5.76 20.59
N ALA A 75 -3.18 6.01 20.60
CA ALA A 75 -2.39 6.46 19.47
C ALA A 75 -1.05 5.71 19.34
N LEU A 76 -0.41 5.80 18.17
CA LEU A 76 0.86 5.11 17.89
C LEU A 76 2.00 5.54 18.82
N HIS A 77 2.01 6.81 19.26
CA HIS A 77 3.02 7.35 20.17
C HIS A 77 2.97 6.72 21.58
N ASP A 78 1.81 6.21 22.02
CA ASP A 78 1.68 5.57 23.34
C ASP A 78 2.50 4.26 23.45
N LEU A 79 2.85 3.65 22.32
CA LEU A 79 3.80 2.53 22.29
C LEU A 79 5.25 2.97 22.61
N LEU A 80 5.63 4.23 22.33
CA LEU A 80 6.96 4.75 22.67
C LEU A 80 7.10 5.12 24.14
N LYS A 81 6.01 5.57 24.76
CA LYS A 81 5.90 5.98 26.16
C LYS A 81 4.44 5.81 26.60
N ASP A 82 4.14 4.75 27.34
CA ASP A 82 2.79 4.52 27.87
C ASP A 82 2.47 5.53 28.99
N PRO A 83 1.44 6.39 28.85
CA PRO A 83 1.07 7.36 29.89
C PRO A 83 0.43 6.72 31.13
N ARG A 84 0.08 5.42 31.10
CA ARG A 84 -0.57 4.73 32.23
C ARG A 84 0.36 4.44 33.41
N PHE A 85 1.67 4.52 33.21
CA PHE A 85 2.68 4.26 34.25
C PHE A 85 3.39 5.57 34.67
N PRO A 86 3.66 5.78 35.97
CA PRO A 86 4.33 6.99 36.46
C PRO A 86 5.83 7.05 36.08
N GLY A 87 6.38 5.97 35.56
CA GLY A 87 7.71 5.91 34.94
C GLY A 87 7.62 5.52 33.47
N THR A 88 8.59 5.97 32.67
CA THR A 88 8.64 5.77 31.20
C THR A 88 8.69 4.29 30.80
N ARG A 89 7.52 3.66 30.65
CA ARG A 89 7.38 2.32 30.06
C ARG A 89 7.33 2.43 28.54
N ARG A 90 8.17 1.67 27.84
CA ARG A 90 8.33 1.72 26.38
C ARG A 90 8.07 0.33 25.80
N HIS A 91 7.08 0.21 24.92
CA HIS A 91 6.74 -1.03 24.22
C HIS A 91 7.41 -1.10 22.84
N LEU A 92 7.72 0.06 22.25
CA LEU A 92 8.41 0.25 20.99
C LEU A 92 9.64 1.18 21.18
N ARG A 93 10.76 0.88 20.53
CA ARG A 93 12.03 1.63 20.72
C ARG A 93 12.04 2.98 20.00
N LYS A 94 11.49 3.03 18.79
CA LYS A 94 11.30 4.19 17.92
C LYS A 94 10.10 3.91 17.01
N ILE A 95 9.43 4.94 16.48
CA ILE A 95 8.63 4.74 15.26
C ILE A 95 9.62 4.44 14.15
N PHE A 96 9.33 3.41 13.36
CA PHE A 96 10.17 3.01 12.24
C PHE A 96 9.80 3.83 10.99
N VAL A 97 10.76 3.96 10.08
CA VAL A 97 10.49 4.41 8.71
C VAL A 97 9.94 3.21 7.95
N ASP A 98 8.92 3.40 7.13
CA ASP A 98 8.45 2.39 6.18
C ASP A 98 9.52 2.23 5.08
N PRO A 99 10.15 1.05 4.94
CA PRO A 99 11.26 0.85 4.00
C PRO A 99 10.82 0.86 2.53
N VAL A 100 9.51 0.84 2.24
CA VAL A 100 8.97 0.85 0.88
C VAL A 100 8.53 2.25 0.44
N THR A 101 8.01 3.08 1.35
CA THR A 101 7.63 4.48 1.05
C THR A 101 8.71 5.50 1.46
N GLY A 102 9.65 5.13 2.32
CA GLY A 102 10.65 6.04 2.89
C GLY A 102 10.11 7.02 3.95
N GLY A 103 8.82 6.95 4.28
CA GLY A 103 8.17 7.86 5.22
C GLY A 103 8.11 7.34 6.66
N THR A 104 7.88 8.24 7.63
CA THR A 104 7.49 7.89 9.00
C THR A 104 5.97 7.73 9.18
N GLU A 105 5.20 8.00 8.12
CA GLU A 105 3.75 7.88 8.11
C GLU A 105 3.31 6.43 7.92
N TRP A 106 2.42 5.96 8.80
CA TRP A 106 1.89 4.60 8.78
C TRP A 106 0.37 4.61 8.68
N GLY A 107 -0.17 3.65 7.94
CA GLY A 107 -1.60 3.34 7.96
C GLY A 107 -1.99 2.79 9.33
N ILE A 108 -3.03 3.38 9.93
CA ILE A 108 -3.54 2.98 11.24
C ILE A 108 -5.01 2.60 11.11
N GLN A 109 -5.35 1.37 11.47
CA GLN A 109 -6.75 0.95 11.62
C GLN A 109 -7.15 1.10 13.08
N TYR A 110 -8.12 1.96 13.32
CA TYR A 110 -8.68 2.22 14.65
C TYR A 110 -9.82 1.25 15.01
N GLN A 111 -10.10 1.10 16.31
CA GLN A 111 -11.20 0.26 16.81
C GLN A 111 -12.56 0.99 16.77
N GLY A 112 -12.56 2.32 16.90
CA GLY A 112 -13.73 3.18 16.73
C GLY A 112 -13.37 4.47 15.99
N ASP A 113 -14.06 5.58 16.29
CA ASP A 113 -13.83 6.89 15.66
C ASP A 113 -12.47 7.51 16.03
N LYS A 114 -11.41 7.02 15.38
CA LYS A 114 -10.01 7.45 15.53
C LYS A 114 -9.40 7.23 16.93
N VAL A 115 -9.94 6.30 17.71
CA VAL A 115 -9.39 5.88 19.02
C VAL A 115 -9.10 4.39 19.02
N GLY A 116 -7.92 4.01 19.53
CA GLY A 116 -7.51 2.62 19.72
C GLY A 116 -6.87 2.01 18.47
N VAL A 117 -5.54 2.01 18.39
CA VAL A 117 -4.74 1.41 17.30
C VAL A 117 -4.86 -0.12 17.31
N LEU A 118 -5.78 -0.66 16.51
CA LEU A 118 -6.03 -2.10 16.38
C LEU A 118 -5.04 -2.78 15.40
N ALA A 119 -4.72 -2.10 14.30
CA ALA A 119 -3.74 -2.55 13.33
C ALA A 119 -2.87 -1.41 12.79
N ILE A 120 -1.65 -1.75 12.36
CA ILE A 120 -0.71 -0.86 11.66
C ILE A 120 -0.37 -1.51 10.31
N TYR A 121 -0.24 -0.72 9.24
CA TYR A 121 0.05 -1.18 7.88
C TYR A 121 0.83 -0.13 7.07
N SER A 122 1.57 -0.53 6.04
CA SER A 122 2.28 0.41 5.14
C SER A 122 1.28 1.21 4.30
N LEU A 123 1.63 2.45 3.92
CA LEU A 123 0.84 3.23 2.96
C LEU A 123 1.13 2.86 1.49
N SER A 124 2.03 1.90 1.25
CA SER A 124 2.43 1.47 -0.09
C SER A 124 1.34 0.67 -0.81
N GLN A 125 0.96 1.16 -2.00
CA GLN A 125 0.12 0.43 -2.96
C GLN A 125 0.95 -0.50 -3.87
N ALA A 126 2.25 -0.70 -3.61
CA ALA A 126 3.05 -1.67 -4.35
C ALA A 126 2.57 -3.11 -4.08
N GLN A 127 2.68 -3.96 -5.10
CA GLN A 127 2.38 -5.40 -4.97
C GLN A 127 3.46 -6.11 -4.13
N PRO A 128 3.11 -7.06 -3.25
CA PRO A 128 4.09 -7.88 -2.55
C PRO A 128 4.80 -8.85 -3.52
N LEU A 129 6.08 -9.13 -3.24
CA LEU A 129 6.83 -10.23 -3.86
C LEU A 129 6.54 -11.56 -3.14
N LYS A 130 6.31 -11.51 -1.83
CA LYS A 130 5.97 -12.65 -0.98
C LYS A 130 4.45 -12.88 -0.97
N VAL A 131 4.01 -13.87 -1.75
CA VAL A 131 2.58 -14.21 -1.88
C VAL A 131 2.12 -15.26 -0.86
N ALA A 132 3.04 -16.09 -0.34
CA ALA A 132 2.72 -17.23 0.53
C ALA A 132 3.88 -17.63 1.48
N ASN A 133 3.65 -18.67 2.29
CA ASN A 133 4.60 -19.28 3.23
C ASN A 133 5.11 -18.26 4.27
N PHE A 134 4.20 -17.55 4.91
CA PHE A 134 4.51 -16.63 6.00
C PHE A 134 4.66 -17.38 7.32
N ASP A 135 5.42 -16.82 8.27
CA ASP A 135 5.41 -17.29 9.65
C ASP A 135 3.99 -17.20 10.24
N ALA A 136 3.70 -18.06 11.23
CA ALA A 136 2.43 -18.07 11.94
C ALA A 136 2.04 -16.73 12.63
N ARG A 137 2.99 -15.79 12.76
CA ARG A 137 2.81 -14.40 13.23
C ARG A 137 2.16 -13.45 12.21
N PHE A 138 1.99 -13.85 10.95
CA PHE A 138 1.43 -13.01 9.87
C PHE A 138 0.21 -13.66 9.19
N GLN A 139 -0.79 -14.04 9.99
CA GLN A 139 -2.03 -14.64 9.47
C GLN A 139 -2.79 -13.68 8.54
N GLY A 140 -3.32 -14.20 7.43
CA GLY A 140 -4.12 -13.43 6.47
C GLY A 140 -3.33 -12.52 5.51
N PHE A 141 -2.00 -12.66 5.44
CA PHE A 141 -1.12 -11.91 4.54
C PHE A 141 -0.92 -12.59 3.18
N GLU A 142 -1.37 -13.83 3.02
CA GLU A 142 -1.25 -14.60 1.78
C GLU A 142 -2.20 -14.09 0.69
N ASN A 143 -1.75 -14.13 -0.56
CA ASN A 143 -2.51 -13.72 -1.74
C ASN A 143 -3.08 -12.29 -1.67
N LYS A 144 -2.31 -11.36 -1.08
CA LYS A 144 -2.63 -9.93 -1.08
C LYS A 144 -2.14 -9.21 -2.33
N GLU A 145 -2.90 -8.22 -2.78
CA GLU A 145 -2.58 -7.45 -3.99
C GLU A 145 -1.74 -6.21 -3.66
N HIS A 146 -1.86 -5.66 -2.46
CA HIS A 146 -1.10 -4.49 -2.01
C HIS A 146 -0.47 -4.68 -0.62
N LEU A 147 0.71 -4.10 -0.40
CA LEU A 147 1.37 -4.06 0.91
C LEU A 147 0.55 -3.30 1.98
N SER A 148 -0.37 -2.41 1.57
CA SER A 148 -1.33 -1.76 2.46
C SER A 148 -2.38 -2.70 3.06
N GLU A 149 -2.52 -3.93 2.54
CA GLU A 149 -3.36 -4.97 3.14
C GLU A 149 -2.68 -5.73 4.29
N TRP A 150 -1.36 -5.59 4.46
CA TRP A 150 -0.57 -6.28 5.48
C TRP A 150 -0.75 -5.60 6.85
N LYS A 151 -1.79 -6.04 7.57
CA LYS A 151 -2.27 -5.45 8.82
C LYS A 151 -1.68 -6.16 10.04
N PHE A 152 -0.64 -5.56 10.60
CA PHE A 152 0.02 -6.01 11.83
C PHE A 152 -0.84 -5.68 13.06
N THR A 153 -1.32 -6.70 13.79
CA THR A 153 -2.15 -6.55 14.99
C THR A 153 -1.52 -7.27 16.19
N ALA A 154 -1.97 -6.98 17.42
CA ALA A 154 -1.55 -7.73 18.61
C ALA A 154 -1.90 -9.23 18.54
N GLY A 155 -2.94 -9.59 17.79
CA GLY A 155 -3.56 -10.93 17.81
C GLY A 155 -3.03 -11.93 16.78
N GLN A 156 -2.31 -11.49 15.74
CA GLN A 156 -1.78 -12.40 14.72
C GLN A 156 -0.81 -13.40 15.38
N GLY A 157 -1.19 -14.68 15.40
CA GLY A 157 -0.53 -15.75 16.15
C GLY A 157 -1.48 -16.56 17.05
N VAL A 158 -2.66 -16.04 17.38
CA VAL A 158 -3.81 -16.87 17.77
C VAL A 158 -4.47 -17.36 16.47
N PRO A 159 -4.87 -18.64 16.34
CA PRO A 159 -5.62 -19.09 15.17
C PRO A 159 -6.96 -18.37 15.09
N VAL A 160 -7.08 -17.42 14.16
CA VAL A 160 -8.39 -16.93 13.71
C VAL A 160 -9.05 -18.12 12.99
N PRO A 161 -10.19 -18.65 13.45
CA PRO A 161 -10.90 -19.68 12.69
C PRO A 161 -11.21 -19.11 11.29
N PRO A 162 -11.13 -19.92 10.23
CA PRO A 162 -11.33 -19.41 8.88
C PRO A 162 -12.67 -18.68 8.78
N PRO A 163 -12.76 -17.57 8.03
CA PRO A 163 -14.02 -16.86 7.87
C PRO A 163 -15.09 -17.85 7.40
N PRO A 164 -16.30 -17.82 7.98
CA PRO A 164 -17.35 -18.76 7.59
C PRO A 164 -17.56 -18.65 6.07
N PRO A 165 -17.68 -19.77 5.34
CA PRO A 165 -17.77 -19.74 3.89
C PRO A 165 -18.91 -18.81 3.47
N ALA A 166 -18.62 -17.87 2.57
CA ALA A 166 -19.61 -16.95 2.04
C ALA A 166 -20.84 -17.75 1.58
N PRO A 167 -22.07 -17.31 1.91
CA PRO A 167 -23.26 -18.14 1.78
C PRO A 167 -23.43 -18.61 0.34
N VAL A 168 -23.12 -19.88 0.09
CA VAL A 168 -23.24 -20.52 -1.21
C VAL A 168 -24.72 -20.50 -1.56
N LYS A 169 -25.10 -19.59 -2.46
CA LYS A 169 -26.47 -19.43 -2.94
C LYS A 169 -26.96 -20.81 -3.40
N PRO A 170 -28.00 -21.41 -2.79
CA PRO A 170 -28.38 -22.78 -3.08
C PRO A 170 -28.65 -22.97 -4.58
N PRO A 171 -28.24 -24.10 -5.18
CA PRO A 171 -28.61 -24.41 -6.54
C PRO A 171 -30.15 -24.42 -6.65
N PRO A 172 -30.74 -23.89 -7.73
CA PRO A 172 -32.19 -23.85 -7.88
C PRO A 172 -32.76 -25.28 -7.83
N ALA A 173 -33.72 -25.50 -6.94
CA ALA A 173 -34.42 -26.78 -6.84
C ALA A 173 -35.21 -27.07 -8.14
N PRO A 174 -35.33 -28.33 -8.56
CA PRO A 174 -36.07 -28.69 -9.78
C PRO A 174 -37.55 -28.30 -9.66
N VAL A 175 -38.08 -27.70 -10.72
CA VAL A 175 -39.49 -27.29 -10.80
C VAL A 175 -40.42 -28.52 -10.90
N PRO A 176 -41.44 -28.65 -10.04
CA PRO A 176 -42.49 -29.66 -10.21
C PRO A 176 -43.46 -29.27 -11.35
N PRO A 177 -44.22 -30.23 -11.94
CA PRO A 177 -45.07 -29.97 -13.10
C PRO A 177 -46.31 -29.10 -12.80
N LEU A 178 -46.80 -28.46 -13.85
CA LEU A 178 -48.01 -27.61 -13.85
C LEU A 178 -49.29 -28.41 -13.58
N THR A 179 -50.18 -27.86 -12.76
CA THR A 179 -51.63 -28.17 -12.77
C THR A 179 -52.40 -26.98 -13.35
N PRO A 180 -53.37 -27.19 -14.26
CA PRO A 180 -54.09 -26.09 -14.90
C PRO A 180 -55.23 -25.54 -14.02
N VAL A 181 -55.38 -24.21 -14.00
CA VAL A 181 -56.53 -23.51 -13.40
C VAL A 181 -57.59 -23.25 -14.49
N PRO A 182 -58.89 -23.52 -14.25
CA PRO A 182 -59.95 -23.30 -15.24
C PRO A 182 -60.28 -21.80 -15.44
N PRO A 183 -60.82 -21.42 -16.61
CA PRO A 183 -61.07 -20.01 -16.96
C PRO A 183 -62.41 -19.47 -16.41
N PRO A 184 -62.50 -18.16 -16.09
CA PRO A 184 -63.77 -17.46 -15.98
C PRO A 184 -64.38 -17.14 -17.36
N SER A 185 -65.70 -16.96 -17.39
CA SER A 185 -66.51 -16.61 -18.58
C SER A 185 -67.25 -15.27 -18.36
N PRO A 186 -67.87 -14.64 -19.39
CA PRO A 186 -67.66 -13.20 -19.64
C PRO A 186 -68.93 -12.32 -19.56
N ALA A 187 -68.86 -11.14 -20.22
CA ALA A 187 -69.87 -10.07 -20.41
C ALA A 187 -69.93 -8.99 -19.30
N ASP A 188 -70.11 -7.69 -19.58
CA ASP A 188 -69.98 -6.92 -20.85
C ASP A 188 -69.75 -5.39 -20.56
N PRO A 189 -69.47 -4.52 -21.56
CA PRO A 189 -68.80 -3.21 -21.35
C PRO A 189 -69.73 -1.94 -21.32
N PRO A 190 -69.37 -0.72 -21.81
CA PRO A 190 -69.22 0.45 -20.93
C PRO A 190 -70.10 1.69 -21.29
N PRO A 191 -69.95 2.80 -20.54
CA PRO A 191 -69.54 4.09 -21.14
C PRO A 191 -68.32 4.71 -20.40
N ALA A 192 -67.34 5.39 -21.02
CA ALA A 192 -67.41 6.74 -21.64
C ALA A 192 -67.87 7.82 -20.62
N SER A 193 -67.16 8.91 -20.27
CA SER A 193 -66.05 9.71 -20.84
C SER A 193 -65.54 10.69 -19.73
N SER A 194 -64.50 11.56 -19.76
CA SER A 194 -63.37 11.98 -20.63
C SER A 194 -62.61 13.14 -19.89
N PRO A 195 -61.49 13.74 -20.37
CA PRO A 195 -60.41 13.27 -21.26
C PRO A 195 -58.97 13.73 -20.82
N GLU A 196 -57.98 13.46 -21.68
CA GLU A 196 -56.79 14.29 -22.01
C GLU A 196 -55.77 14.76 -20.96
N THR A 197 -54.53 14.26 -21.08
CA THR A 197 -53.37 15.11 -21.47
C THR A 197 -52.23 14.24 -22.02
N PRO A 198 -51.79 14.41 -23.29
CA PRO A 198 -50.72 13.63 -23.91
C PRO A 198 -49.38 14.42 -23.87
N PRO A 199 -48.27 14.00 -24.53
CA PRO A 199 -47.18 13.37 -23.77
C PRO A 199 -45.82 14.09 -23.89
N THR A 200 -44.96 13.94 -22.89
CA THR A 200 -43.54 14.35 -22.98
C THR A 200 -42.64 13.12 -23.03
N GLU A 201 -42.15 12.85 -24.23
CA GLU A 201 -41.07 11.92 -24.55
C GLU A 201 -39.76 12.34 -23.86
N PRO A 202 -38.95 11.41 -23.29
CA PRO A 202 -37.63 11.75 -22.74
C PRO A 202 -36.55 11.73 -23.85
N PRO A 203 -35.97 12.88 -24.23
CA PRO A 203 -34.87 12.90 -25.21
C PRO A 203 -33.57 12.33 -24.59
N PRO A 204 -32.75 11.59 -25.37
CA PRO A 204 -31.45 11.10 -24.91
C PRO A 204 -30.36 12.18 -25.06
N THR A 205 -29.62 12.47 -23.99
CA THR A 205 -28.51 13.44 -23.92
C THR A 205 -27.73 13.15 -22.64
N GLU A 206 -26.40 13.28 -22.51
CA GLU A 206 -25.26 13.12 -23.43
C GLU A 206 -24.02 12.90 -22.53
N ALA A 207 -22.84 12.55 -23.06
CA ALA A 207 -21.63 12.47 -22.24
C ALA A 207 -21.20 13.87 -21.75
N PRO A 208 -20.74 14.04 -20.49
CA PRO A 208 -20.16 15.31 -20.04
C PRO A 208 -18.89 15.63 -20.87
N PRO A 209 -18.81 16.79 -21.56
CA PRO A 209 -17.71 17.09 -22.47
C PRO A 209 -16.35 17.28 -21.80
N VAL A 210 -15.30 17.23 -22.63
CA VAL A 210 -13.91 17.55 -22.27
C VAL A 210 -13.56 18.91 -22.86
N GLU A 211 -13.29 19.92 -22.02
CA GLU A 211 -12.72 21.22 -22.42
C GLU A 211 -11.75 21.76 -21.35
N PRO A 212 -10.83 22.68 -21.68
CA PRO A 212 -9.44 22.46 -21.31
C PRO A 212 -8.77 23.55 -20.44
N ALA A 213 -7.55 23.19 -20.02
CA ALA A 213 -6.47 23.96 -19.42
C ALA A 213 -6.59 25.50 -19.30
N GLN A 214 -6.24 26.00 -18.11
CA GLN A 214 -5.47 27.24 -17.95
C GLN A 214 -4.26 26.99 -17.04
N GLU A 215 -3.19 27.75 -17.27
CA GLU A 215 -1.82 27.55 -16.75
C GLU A 215 -1.65 28.13 -15.32
N PRO A 216 -0.60 27.78 -14.54
CA PRO A 216 -0.56 28.05 -13.10
C PRO A 216 -0.13 29.48 -12.74
N ALA A 217 -0.53 29.92 -11.55
CA ALA A 217 0.00 31.12 -10.90
C ALA A 217 1.28 30.80 -10.09
N GLU A 218 2.11 31.83 -9.91
CA GLU A 218 3.49 31.76 -9.41
C GLU A 218 3.58 31.60 -7.87
N PRO A 219 4.67 31.04 -7.30
CA PRO A 219 4.82 30.89 -5.85
C PRO A 219 5.07 32.22 -5.12
N ASP A 220 4.48 32.36 -3.93
CA ASP A 220 4.69 33.51 -3.03
C ASP A 220 6.09 33.44 -2.38
N GLU A 221 7.01 34.33 -2.79
CA GLU A 221 8.39 34.37 -2.28
C GLU A 221 8.46 35.13 -0.95
N PRO A 222 8.97 34.52 0.15
CA PRO A 222 8.95 35.16 1.46
C PRO A 222 9.94 36.35 1.52
N PRO A 223 9.55 37.49 2.12
CA PRO A 223 10.35 38.71 2.11
C PRO A 223 11.68 38.56 2.87
N PRO A 224 12.77 39.22 2.41
CA PRO A 224 14.08 39.12 3.03
C PRO A 224 14.12 39.75 4.43
N PRO A 225 14.98 39.24 5.34
CA PRO A 225 15.09 39.78 6.69
C PRO A 225 15.72 41.19 6.72
N PRO A 226 15.37 42.03 7.72
CA PRO A 226 15.94 43.36 7.86
C PRO A 226 17.46 43.32 8.15
N PRO A 227 18.21 44.38 7.77
CA PRO A 227 19.66 44.41 7.90
C PRO A 227 20.13 44.38 9.36
N ALA A 228 21.28 43.73 9.59
CA ALA A 228 21.88 43.63 10.91
C ALA A 228 22.26 45.00 11.48
N THR A 229 21.81 45.29 12.70
CA THR A 229 22.24 46.45 13.46
C THR A 229 23.68 46.28 13.93
N ALA A 230 24.60 47.04 13.32
CA ALA A 230 25.96 47.17 13.83
C ALA A 230 25.93 47.77 15.25
N SER A 231 26.58 47.12 16.20
CA SER A 231 26.65 47.54 17.60
C SER A 231 28.10 47.72 18.01
N GLY A 232 28.41 48.82 18.72
CA GLY A 232 29.65 48.99 19.46
C GLY A 232 30.75 49.80 18.77
N ALA A 233 30.56 51.13 18.72
CA ALA A 233 31.63 52.13 18.83
C ALA A 233 31.08 53.34 19.61
#